data_AF-A0AA51J1W5-F1
#
_entry.id   AF-A0AA51J1W5-F1
#
_cell.length_a   1.000
_cell.length_b   1.000
_cell.length_c   1.000
_cell.angle_alpha   90.00
_cell.angle_beta   90.00
_cell.angle_gamma   90.00
#
_symmetry.space_group_name_H-M   'P 1'
#
loop_
_entity.id
_entity.type
_entity.pdbx_description
1 polymer ?
#
loop_
_entity_poly.entity_id
_entity_poly.type
_entity_poly.pdbx_seq_one_letter_code
_entity_poly.pdbx_strand_id
1 'polypeptide(L)' 'EHKKSYDSDTEEQFRMKIFAENKHKVAKHNQRYERGKVSYRLATNKYSDMLHHEFVHTMNGFN' A
#
# COMPACT_ATOMS: atom_id res chain seq x y z
N GLU A 1 -3.18 -5.02 15.02
CA GLU A 1 -1.85 -4.72 14.46
C GLU A 1 -1.41 -5.82 13.50
N HIS A 2 -0.70 -5.49 12.43
CA HIS A 2 -0.32 -6.43 11.38
C HIS A 2 1.02 -7.10 11.73
N LYS A 3 0.99 -8.35 12.24
CA LYS A 3 2.18 -9.16 12.57
C LYS A 3 2.87 -9.67 11.30
N LYS A 4 3.67 -8.82 10.64
CA LYS A 4 4.50 -9.24 9.51
C LYS A 4 5.92 -9.50 10.00
N SER A 5 6.40 -10.74 9.83
CA SER A 5 7.82 -11.09 9.98
C SER A 5 8.43 -11.15 8.58
N TYR A 6 9.49 -10.38 8.35
CA TYR A 6 10.30 -10.50 7.15
C TYR A 6 11.57 -11.27 7.52
N ASP A 7 12.02 -12.16 6.64
CA ASP A 7 13.14 -13.07 6.94
C ASP A 7 14.51 -12.36 6.88
N SER A 8 14.56 -11.13 6.35
CA SER A 8 15.79 -10.35 6.16
C SER A 8 15.59 -8.85 6.38
N ASP A 9 16.57 -8.20 7.01
CA ASP A 9 16.65 -6.74 7.17
C ASP A 9 16.55 -5.99 5.82
N THR A 10 17.02 -6.60 4.74
CA THR A 10 16.95 -6.01 3.40
C THR A 10 15.51 -5.99 2.90
N GLU A 11 14.75 -7.05 3.19
CA GLU A 11 13.33 -7.11 2.85
C GLU A 11 12.52 -6.15 3.72
N GLU A 12 12.84 -6.03 5.01
CA GLU A 12 12.19 -5.06 5.89
C GLU A 12 12.36 -3.61 5.39
N GLN A 13 13.58 -3.20 5.02
CA GLN A 13 13.83 -1.88 4.45
C GLN A 13 13.07 -1.65 3.15
N PHE A 14 13.02 -2.67 2.29
CA PHE A 14 12.29 -2.62 1.03
C PHE A 14 10.78 -2.45 1.26
N ARG A 15 10.20 -3.25 2.17
CA ARG A 15 8.78 -3.22 2.55
C ARG A 15 8.41 -1.90 3.22
N MET A 16 9.30 -1.35 4.06
CA MET A 16 9.13 -0.03 4.67
C MET A 16 9.11 1.08 3.61
N LYS A 17 9.98 1.01 2.59
CA LYS A 17 9.97 1.97 1.47
C LYS A 17 8.65 1.91 0.69
N ILE A 18 8.17 0.71 0.38
CA ILE A 18 6.87 0.52 -0.30
C ILE A 18 5.74 1.12 0.53
N PHE A 19 5.74 0.86 1.83
CA PHE A 19 4.74 1.42 2.74
C PHE A 19 4.75 2.95 2.74
N ALA A 20 5.93 3.58 2.77
CA ALA A 20 6.07 5.03 2.71
C ALA A 20 5.52 5.60 1.38
N GLU A 21 5.84 4.97 0.25
CA GLU A 21 5.32 5.37 -1.07
C GLU A 21 3.79 5.24 -1.15
N ASN A 22 3.24 4.14 -0.66
CA ASN A 22 1.79 3.91 -0.66
C ASN A 22 1.07 4.87 0.30
N LYS A 23 1.64 5.15 1.48
CA LYS A 23 1.10 6.17 2.40
C LYS A 23 1.07 7.55 1.76
N HIS A 24 2.11 7.92 1.01
CA HIS A 24 2.13 9.17 0.26
C HIS A 24 1.04 9.24 -0.81
N LYS A 25 0.83 8.14 -1.56
CA LYS A 25 -0.27 8.04 -2.54
C LYS A 25 -1.64 8.19 -1.88
N VAL A 26 -1.85 7.54 -0.74
CA VAL A 26 -3.09 7.65 0.06
C VAL A 26 -3.32 9.10 0.51
N ALA A 27 -2.29 9.76 1.03
CA ALA A 27 -2.38 11.16 1.45
C ALA A 27 -2.76 12.08 0.28
N LYS A 28 -2.10 11.92 -0.88
CA LYS A 28 -2.41 12.68 -2.10
C LYS A 28 -3.84 12.43 -2.60
N HIS A 29 -4.33 11.20 -2.51
CA HIS A 29 -5.71 10.86 -2.86
C HIS A 29 -6.71 11.51 -1.88
N ASN A 30 -6.44 11.45 -0.58
CA ASN A 30 -7.30 12.05 0.43
C ASN A 30 -7.33 13.58 0.32
N GLN A 31 -6.22 14.21 -0.05
CA GLN A 31 -6.21 15.64 -0.37
C GLN A 31 -7.10 15.97 -1.58
N ARG A 32 -7.16 15.08 -2.58
CA ARG A 32 -8.10 15.25 -3.72
C ARG A 32 -9.55 15.04 -3.29
N TYR A 33 -9.80 14.11 -2.35
CA TYR A 33 -11.12 13.86 -1.78
C TYR A 33 -11.65 15.09 -1.05
N GLU A 34 -10.82 15.71 -0.20
CA GLU A 34 -11.16 16.94 0.52
C GLU A 34 -11.48 18.11 -0.41
N ARG A 35 -10.88 18.13 -1.61
CA ARG A 35 -11.17 19.10 -2.68
C ARG A 35 -12.38 18.73 -3.55
N GLY A 36 -13.10 17.65 -3.21
CA GLY A 36 -14.25 17.16 -3.99
C GLY A 36 -13.91 16.58 -5.36
N LYS A 37 -12.63 16.26 -5.65
CA LYS A 37 -12.19 15.75 -6.96
C LYS A 37 -12.31 14.23 -7.12
N VAL A 38 -12.53 13.51 -6.03
CA VAL A 38 -12.74 12.06 -5.99
C VAL A 38 -13.83 11.76 -4.97
N SER A 39 -14.59 10.68 -5.18
CA SER A 39 -15.77 10.33 -4.38
C SER A 39 -15.48 9.46 -3.16
N TYR A 40 -14.23 9.00 -2.98
CA TYR A 40 -13.87 8.08 -1.90
C TYR A 40 -12.55 8.47 -1.23
N ARG A 41 -12.31 7.93 -0.03
CA ARG A 41 -11.05 8.06 0.71
C ARG A 41 -10.29 6.75 0.66
N LEU A 42 -8.97 6.85 0.70
CA LEU A 42 -8.09 5.71 0.87
C LEU A 42 -7.60 5.66 2.32
N ALA A 43 -7.35 4.45 2.81
CA ALA A 43 -6.75 4.19 4.11
C ALA A 43 -5.64 3.14 3.96
N THR A 44 -4.64 3.21 4.84
CA THR A 44 -3.62 2.18 4.94
C THR A 44 -4.22 0.89 5.49
N ASN A 45 -3.95 -0.22 4.83
CA ASN A 45 -4.43 -1.56 5.16
C ASN A 45 -3.26 -2.57 5.17
N LYS A 46 -3.57 -3.85 5.39
CA LYS A 46 -2.58 -4.94 5.42
C LYS A 46 -1.82 -5.19 4.10
N TYR A 47 -2.22 -4.52 3.01
CA TYR A 47 -1.60 -4.61 1.69
C TYR A 47 -0.79 -3.35 1.36
N SER A 48 -0.63 -2.42 2.30
CA SER A 48 0.04 -1.13 2.06
C SER A 48 1.55 -1.24 1.86
N ASP A 49 2.14 -2.37 2.16
CA ASP A 49 3.54 -2.75 1.97
C ASP A 49 3.75 -3.66 0.74
N MET A 50 2.69 -3.93 -0.03
CA MET A 50 2.76 -4.69 -1.28
C MET A 50 2.91 -3.76 -2.48
N LEU A 51 3.70 -4.19 -3.46
CA LEU A 51 3.77 -3.56 -4.76
C LEU A 51 2.51 -3.88 -5.56
N HIS A 52 2.20 -3.02 -6.53
CA HIS A 52 1.02 -3.21 -7.37
C HIS A 52 1.05 -4.55 -8.12
N HIS A 53 2.22 -4.95 -8.64
CA HIS A 53 2.37 -6.23 -9.34
C HIS A 53 2.23 -7.43 -8.39
N GLU A 54 2.73 -7.34 -7.14
CA GLU A 54 2.57 -8.40 -6.13
C GLU A 54 1.10 -8.53 -5.73
N PHE A 55 0.43 -7.40 -5.53
CA PHE A 55 -0.98 -7.37 -5.21
C PHE A 55 -1.81 -7.96 -6.34
N VAL A 56 -1.53 -7.58 -7.59
CA VAL A 56 -2.17 -8.17 -8.77
C VAL A 56 -1.87 -9.65 -8.77
N HIS A 57 -0.62 -10.12 -8.78
CA HIS A 57 -0.31 -11.55 -8.85
C HIS A 57 -0.97 -12.38 -7.73
N THR A 58 -1.10 -11.84 -6.52
CA THR A 58 -1.69 -12.56 -5.37
C THR A 58 -3.22 -12.53 -5.36
N MET A 59 -3.85 -11.44 -5.81
CA MET A 59 -5.30 -11.20 -5.71
C MET A 59 -6.03 -11.31 -7.06
N ASN A 60 -5.28 -11.44 -8.15
CA ASN A 60 -5.74 -11.77 -9.48
C ASN A 60 -5.87 -13.29 -9.55
N GLY A 61 -7.09 -13.81 -9.40
CA GLY A 61 -7.37 -15.24 -9.48
C GLY A 61 -7.19 -15.88 -10.87
N PHE A 62 -6.53 -15.21 -11.82
CA PHE A 62 -6.11 -15.79 -13.09
C PHE A 62 -4.66 -16.28 -12.97
N ASN A 63 -4.52 -17.61 -12.84
CA ASN A 63 -3.26 -18.36 -12.97
C ASN A 63 -3.18 -18.97 -14.36
#